data_AF-Q2NH45-F1
#
_entry.id   AF-Q2NH45-F1
#
_cell.length_a   1.000
_cell.length_b   1.000
_cell.length_c   1.000
_cell.angle_alpha   90.00
_cell.angle_beta   90.00
_cell.angle_gamma   90.00
#
_symmetry.space_group_name_H-M   'P 1'
#
loop_
_entity.id
_entity.type
_entity.pdbx_description
1 polymer ?
#
loop_
_entity_poly.entity_id
_entity_poly.type
_entity_poly.pdbx_seq_one_letter_code
_entity_poly.pdbx_strand_id
1 'polypeptide(L)'
;MIGVWTDEPYLPRTLKYLRTFKYKFISSNNIVMCGDFNIDVGNDSNEKDKDMFVRILRNYGYESIYHHFKKEKIGEESIDTFHRYDGDFHIDYLFAKPELITSFDVGSRIEYANNEDNHSDHVPLIFEIDI
;
A
#
# COMPACT_ATOMS: atom_id res chain seq x y z
N MET A 1 -6.84 -4.07 12.44
CA MET A 1 -6.23 -3.13 11.47
C MET A 1 -4.96 -2.53 12.06
N ILE A 2 -3.90 -2.43 11.28
CA ILE A 2 -2.64 -1.78 11.61
C ILE A 2 -2.46 -0.61 10.63
N GLY A 3 -2.43 0.62 11.14
CA GLY A 3 -2.02 1.77 10.34
C GLY A 3 -0.51 1.74 10.12
N VAL A 4 -0.06 1.93 8.88
CA VAL A 4 1.36 2.05 8.55
C VAL A 4 1.67 3.51 8.24
N TRP A 5 2.62 4.06 8.99
CA TRP A 5 3.26 5.34 8.72
C TRP A 5 4.69 5.23 9.22
N THR A 6 5.66 5.49 8.35
CA THR A 6 7.09 5.37 8.68
C THR A 6 7.81 6.68 8.40
N ASP A 7 8.98 6.88 9.02
CA ASP A 7 9.84 8.03 8.78
C ASP A 7 11.05 7.67 7.90
N GLU A 8 11.66 8.67 7.28
CA GLU A 8 12.90 8.55 6.49
C GLU A 8 14.00 7.76 7.25
N PRO A 9 14.64 6.71 6.68
CA PRO A 9 14.39 6.14 5.37
C PRO A 9 13.26 5.10 5.40
N TYR A 10 12.21 5.34 4.60
CA TYR A 10 10.94 4.60 4.66
C TYR A 10 11.09 3.09 4.42
N LEU A 11 11.75 2.70 3.32
CA LEU A 11 11.93 1.28 2.96
C LEU A 11 12.74 0.51 4.02
N PRO A 12 13.96 0.92 4.43
CA PRO A 12 14.71 0.22 5.48
C PRO A 12 13.94 0.04 6.79
N ARG A 13 13.16 1.05 7.21
CA ARG A 13 12.37 0.96 8.45
C ARG A 13 11.18 0.01 8.31
N THR A 14 10.46 0.10 7.19
CA THR A 14 9.40 -0.85 6.84
C THR A 14 9.94 -2.28 6.87
N LEU A 15 11.06 -2.53 6.19
CA LEU A 15 11.70 -3.86 6.16
C LEU A 15 12.15 -4.34 7.54
N LYS A 16 12.71 -3.45 8.37
CA LYS A 16 13.09 -3.76 9.74
C LYS A 16 11.88 -4.18 10.57
N TYR A 17 10.79 -3.42 10.52
CA TYR A 17 9.56 -3.71 11.25
C TYR A 17 8.98 -5.08 10.85
N LEU A 18 8.83 -5.33 9.55
CA LEU A 18 8.31 -6.59 9.03
C LEU A 18 9.14 -7.79 9.50
N ARG A 19 10.48 -7.67 9.46
CA ARG A 19 11.39 -8.72 9.91
C ARG A 19 11.36 -8.93 11.43
N THR A 20 11.28 -7.85 12.21
CA THR A 20 11.19 -7.92 13.68
C THR A 20 9.91 -8.64 14.13
N PHE A 21 8.79 -8.40 13.47
CA PHE A 21 7.50 -8.98 13.84
C PHE A 21 7.09 -10.18 12.99
N LYS A 22 8.01 -10.79 12.25
CA LYS A 22 7.73 -11.89 11.29
C LYS A 22 6.82 -12.99 11.83
N TYR A 23 7.06 -13.44 13.07
CA TYR A 23 6.28 -14.54 13.64
C TYR A 23 4.83 -14.14 13.95
N LYS A 24 4.58 -12.87 14.31
CA LYS A 24 3.21 -12.36 14.51
C LYS A 24 2.45 -12.29 13.19
N PHE A 25 3.12 -11.89 12.12
CA PHE A 25 2.50 -11.88 10.78
C PHE A 25 2.18 -13.30 10.33
N ILE A 26 3.15 -14.21 10.40
CA ILE A 26 3.00 -15.61 9.97
C ILE A 26 1.93 -16.35 10.78
N SER A 27 1.84 -16.11 12.09
CA SER A 27 0.87 -16.79 12.96
C SER A 27 -0.54 -16.20 12.89
N SER A 28 -0.73 -15.06 12.23
CA SER A 28 -2.02 -14.36 12.19
C SER A 28 -2.71 -14.51 10.83
N ASN A 29 -4.03 -14.62 10.88
CA ASN A 29 -4.90 -14.71 9.70
C ASN A 29 -5.83 -13.50 9.56
N ASN A 30 -5.77 -12.51 10.44
CA ASN A 30 -6.75 -11.42 10.51
C ASN A 30 -6.10 -10.02 10.58
N ILE A 31 -4.87 -9.90 10.09
CA ILE A 31 -4.18 -8.61 10.00
C ILE A 31 -4.53 -7.95 8.66
N VAL A 32 -5.00 -6.72 8.77
CA VAL A 32 -5.11 -5.76 7.66
C VAL A 32 -4.16 -4.61 7.95
N MET A 33 -3.24 -4.34 7.04
CA MET A 33 -2.27 -3.24 7.08
C MET A 33 -2.63 -2.22 6.02
N CYS A 34 -2.82 -0.96 6.40
CA CYS A 34 -3.13 0.11 5.44
C CYS A 34 -2.45 1.42 5.81
N GLY A 35 -2.10 2.22 4.81
CA GLY A 35 -1.61 3.58 4.99
C GLY A 35 -0.56 3.99 3.98
N ASP A 36 0.02 5.16 4.20
CA ASP A 36 1.11 5.74 3.41
C ASP A 36 2.44 5.07 3.78
N PHE A 37 2.98 4.29 2.84
CA PHE A 37 4.30 3.68 2.96
C PHE A 37 5.41 4.62 2.51
N ASN A 38 5.08 5.67 1.75
CA ASN A 38 6.01 6.59 1.11
C ASN A 38 7.07 5.88 0.23
N ILE A 39 6.66 4.76 -0.38
CA ILE A 39 7.50 3.93 -1.25
C ILE A 39 6.76 3.70 -2.56
N ASP A 40 7.18 4.41 -3.61
CA ASP A 40 6.72 4.16 -4.96
C ASP A 40 7.68 3.19 -5.67
N VAL A 41 7.14 2.04 -6.09
CA VAL A 41 7.91 1.00 -6.77
C VAL A 41 8.09 1.29 -8.26
N GLY A 42 7.14 1.97 -8.91
CA GLY A 42 7.13 2.22 -10.35
C GLY A 42 8.03 3.40 -10.78
N ASN A 43 8.07 4.46 -9.98
CA ASN A 43 8.65 5.74 -10.41
C ASN A 43 10.18 5.89 -10.30
N ASP A 44 10.91 4.93 -9.74
CA ASP A 44 12.38 5.01 -9.77
C ASP A 44 13.07 3.65 -9.85
N SER A 45 13.52 3.36 -11.08
CA SER A 45 14.19 2.14 -11.53
C SER A 45 15.61 1.93 -10.99
N ASN A 46 16.19 2.91 -10.28
CA ASN A 46 17.58 2.83 -9.83
C ASN A 46 17.73 2.18 -8.44
N GLU A 47 16.65 2.05 -7.67
CA GLU A 47 16.70 1.41 -6.36
C GLU A 47 16.28 -0.06 -6.47
N LYS A 48 17.30 -0.92 -6.51
CA LYS A 48 17.12 -2.38 -6.43
C LYS A 48 16.35 -2.72 -5.16
N ASP A 49 15.43 -3.68 -5.27
CA ASP A 49 14.66 -4.23 -4.14
C ASP A 49 13.64 -3.28 -3.48
N LYS A 50 13.17 -2.22 -4.16
CA LYS A 50 12.05 -1.39 -3.68
C LYS A 50 10.78 -2.19 -3.39
N ASP A 51 10.53 -3.24 -4.16
CA ASP A 51 9.41 -4.16 -3.98
C ASP A 51 9.63 -5.18 -2.82
N MET A 52 10.76 -5.11 -2.10
CA MET A 52 11.11 -6.14 -1.12
C MET A 52 10.12 -6.23 0.03
N PHE A 53 9.48 -5.12 0.43
CA PHE A 53 8.42 -5.17 1.44
C PHE A 53 7.22 -6.00 0.95
N VAL A 54 6.82 -5.83 -0.32
CA VAL A 54 5.78 -6.65 -0.97
C VAL A 54 6.16 -8.12 -0.96
N ARG A 55 7.39 -8.44 -1.36
CA ARG A 55 7.89 -9.83 -1.40
C ARG A 55 7.94 -10.46 -0.01
N ILE A 56 8.36 -9.72 1.01
CA ILE A 56 8.38 -10.18 2.40
C ILE A 56 6.97 -10.44 2.90
N LEU A 57 6.04 -9.52 2.68
CA LEU A 57 4.65 -9.66 3.08
C LEU A 57 3.97 -10.85 2.39
N ARG A 58 4.25 -11.05 1.10
CA ARG A 58 3.79 -12.23 0.35
C ARG A 58 4.29 -13.54 0.97
N ASN A 59 5.55 -13.58 1.40
CA ASN A 59 6.11 -14.74 2.12
C ASN A 59 5.45 -14.97 3.49
N TYR A 60 4.80 -13.95 4.07
CA TYR A 60 4.03 -14.08 5.31
C TYR A 60 2.55 -14.38 5.05
N GLY A 61 2.14 -14.51 3.78
CA GLY A 61 0.76 -14.80 3.36
C GLY A 61 -0.11 -13.56 3.17
N TYR A 62 0.48 -12.37 3.08
CA TYR A 62 -0.23 -11.10 2.84
C TYR A 62 0.06 -10.59 1.44
N GLU A 63 -0.98 -10.17 0.72
CA GLU A 63 -0.86 -9.62 -0.63
C GLU A 63 -1.23 -8.14 -0.62
N SER A 64 -0.68 -7.38 -1.57
CA SER A 64 -1.23 -6.06 -1.88
C SER A 64 -2.61 -6.26 -2.49
N ILE A 65 -3.63 -5.73 -1.82
CA ILE A 65 -5.03 -5.92 -2.21
C ILE A 65 -5.35 -5.18 -3.50
N TYR A 66 -4.70 -4.04 -3.76
CA TYR A 66 -4.75 -3.38 -5.06
C TYR A 66 -4.42 -4.35 -6.19
N HIS A 67 -3.26 -5.00 -6.10
CA HIS A 67 -2.78 -5.94 -7.10
C HIS A 67 -3.63 -7.22 -7.18
N HIS A 68 -4.20 -7.63 -6.04
CA HIS A 68 -5.13 -8.74 -6.01
C HIS A 68 -6.41 -8.43 -6.82
N PHE A 69 -6.99 -7.24 -6.69
CA PHE A 69 -8.25 -6.87 -7.37
C PHE A 69 -8.04 -6.38 -8.81
N LYS A 70 -7.04 -5.52 -9.05
CA LYS A 70 -6.76 -4.92 -10.36
C LYS A 70 -5.98 -5.85 -11.30
N LYS A 71 -5.35 -6.91 -10.77
CA LYS A 71 -4.54 -7.88 -11.54
C LYS A 71 -3.35 -7.25 -12.27
N GLU A 72 -2.87 -6.12 -11.77
CA GLU A 72 -1.69 -5.41 -12.26
C GLU A 72 -0.40 -5.98 -11.63
N LYS A 73 0.76 -5.64 -12.19
CA LYS A 73 2.05 -5.99 -11.59
C LYS A 73 2.49 -4.88 -10.63
N ILE A 74 3.23 -5.26 -9.59
CA ILE A 74 3.87 -4.30 -8.66
C ILE A 74 4.73 -3.33 -9.47
N GLY A 75 4.56 -2.02 -9.26
CA GLY A 75 5.27 -0.98 -9.99
C GLY A 75 4.70 -0.66 -11.38
N GLU A 76 3.59 -1.30 -11.79
CA GLU A 76 2.84 -1.02 -13.01
C GLU A 76 1.40 -0.58 -12.68
N GLU A 77 1.19 0.04 -11.50
CA GLU A 77 -0.12 0.50 -11.03
C GLU A 77 -0.69 1.58 -11.96
N SER A 78 -1.93 1.41 -12.40
CA SER A 78 -2.62 2.38 -13.27
C SER A 78 -3.31 3.52 -12.52
N ILE A 79 -3.42 3.40 -11.19
CA ILE A 79 -4.07 4.39 -10.32
C ILE A 79 -3.10 4.79 -9.22
N ASP A 80 -2.67 6.05 -9.26
CA ASP A 80 -1.88 6.67 -8.20
C ASP A 80 -2.74 7.02 -6.99
N THR A 81 -2.12 6.96 -5.81
CA THR A 81 -2.78 7.25 -4.53
C THR A 81 -2.39 8.61 -3.97
N PHE A 82 -1.37 9.23 -4.56
CA PHE A 82 -0.81 10.51 -4.15
C PHE A 82 -0.53 11.41 -5.35
N HIS A 83 -0.95 12.67 -5.26
CA HIS A 83 -0.96 13.62 -6.37
C HIS A 83 -0.40 14.97 -5.93
N ARG A 84 0.81 15.29 -6.41
CA ARG A 84 1.44 16.60 -6.22
C ARG A 84 1.77 17.25 -7.55
N TYR A 85 2.23 18.50 -7.48
CA TYR A 85 2.63 19.24 -8.68
C TYR A 85 3.87 18.63 -9.37
N ASP A 86 4.68 17.87 -8.64
CA ASP A 86 5.94 17.27 -9.08
C ASP A 86 5.81 15.81 -9.51
N GLY A 87 4.64 15.20 -9.34
CA GLY A 87 4.37 13.85 -9.81
C GLY A 87 3.13 13.23 -9.17
N ASP A 88 2.68 12.13 -9.78
CA ASP A 88 1.67 11.23 -9.25
C ASP A 88 2.37 9.91 -8.87
N PHE A 89 1.99 9.33 -7.73
CA PHE A 89 2.69 8.20 -7.13
C PHE A 89 1.73 7.19 -6.48
N HIS A 90 2.09 5.91 -6.52
CA HIS A 90 1.40 4.84 -5.78
C HIS A 90 2.15 4.51 -4.48
N ILE A 91 1.80 5.21 -3.38
CA ILE A 91 2.51 5.11 -2.09
C ILE A 91 1.63 4.65 -0.93
N ASP A 92 0.31 4.76 -1.05
CA ASP A 92 -0.63 4.15 -0.12
C ASP A 92 -0.92 2.70 -0.50
N TYR A 93 -0.72 1.77 0.44
CA TYR A 93 -0.95 0.35 0.22
C TYR A 93 -1.94 -0.23 1.23
N LEU A 94 -2.74 -1.19 0.77
CA LEU A 94 -3.50 -2.11 1.60
C LEU A 94 -2.91 -3.52 1.46
N PHE A 95 -2.41 -4.08 2.55
CA PHE A 95 -1.97 -5.47 2.62
C PHE A 95 -2.85 -6.27 3.58
N ALA A 96 -3.41 -7.36 3.07
CA ALA A 96 -4.18 -8.31 3.87
C ALA A 96 -4.04 -9.71 3.27
N LYS A 97 -4.58 -10.71 3.96
CA LYS A 97 -4.88 -11.97 3.30
C LYS A 97 -6.07 -11.74 2.36
N PRO A 98 -5.99 -12.08 1.07
CA PRO A 98 -7.04 -11.72 0.10
C PRO A 98 -8.44 -12.17 0.49
N GLU A 99 -8.55 -13.33 1.13
CA GLU A 99 -9.82 -13.90 1.59
C GLU A 99 -10.55 -13.05 2.65
N LEU A 100 -9.87 -12.10 3.29
CA LEU A 100 -10.48 -11.18 4.26
C LEU A 100 -11.21 -10.01 3.60
N ILE A 101 -10.88 -9.68 2.34
CA ILE A 101 -11.35 -8.45 1.70
C ILE A 101 -12.39 -8.80 0.63
N THR A 102 -13.61 -8.33 0.83
CA THR A 102 -14.75 -8.61 -0.06
C THR A 102 -14.87 -7.63 -1.21
N SER A 103 -14.43 -6.38 -0.99
CA SER A 103 -14.41 -5.34 -2.00
C SER A 103 -13.24 -4.38 -1.77
N PHE A 104 -12.76 -3.79 -2.86
CA PHE A 104 -11.66 -2.83 -2.85
C PHE A 104 -11.83 -1.83 -3.99
N ASP A 105 -11.63 -0.55 -3.68
CA ASP A 105 -11.57 0.54 -4.64
C ASP A 105 -10.57 1.62 -4.21
N VAL A 106 -10.19 2.47 -5.16
CA VAL A 106 -9.33 3.64 -4.93
C VAL A 106 -10.14 4.88 -5.29
N GLY A 107 -10.21 5.84 -4.37
CA GLY A 107 -10.92 7.09 -4.58
C GLY A 107 -10.37 7.86 -5.79
N SER A 108 -11.22 8.65 -6.45
CA SER A 108 -10.79 9.39 -7.63
C SER A 108 -10.10 10.70 -7.26
N ARG A 109 -9.07 11.08 -8.05
CA ARG A 109 -8.39 12.37 -7.89
C ARG A 109 -9.35 13.56 -7.94
N ILE A 110 -10.33 13.54 -8.86
CA ILE A 110 -11.31 14.62 -9.04
C ILE A 110 -12.15 14.82 -7.76
N GLU A 111 -12.53 13.72 -7.13
CA GLU A 111 -13.37 13.75 -5.93
C GLU A 111 -12.58 14.15 -4.67
N TYR A 112 -11.34 13.66 -4.53
CA TYR A 112 -10.61 13.75 -3.26
C TYR A 112 -9.41 14.71 -3.24
N ALA A 113 -8.70 14.90 -4.36
CA ALA A 113 -7.40 15.58 -4.39
C ALA A 113 -7.32 16.80 -5.33
N ASN A 114 -8.36 17.08 -6.13
CA ASN A 114 -8.43 18.21 -7.07
C ASN A 114 -9.76 19.01 -6.94
N ASN A 115 -10.42 18.96 -5.78
CA ASN A 115 -11.65 19.70 -5.52
C ASN A 115 -11.36 21.10 -4.92
N GLU A 116 -12.35 22.00 -4.93
CA GLU A 116 -12.19 23.38 -4.42
C GLU A 116 -11.81 23.43 -2.92
N ASP A 117 -12.13 22.36 -2.18
CA ASP A 117 -11.87 22.23 -0.74
C ASP A 117 -10.48 21.63 -0.42
N ASN A 118 -9.81 21.07 -1.43
CA ASN A 118 -8.43 20.53 -1.46
C ASN A 118 -7.95 19.93 -0.12
N HIS A 119 -8.69 18.95 0.39
CA HIS A 119 -8.48 18.43 1.75
C HIS A 119 -7.22 17.57 1.92
N SER A 120 -6.66 17.02 0.85
CA SER A 120 -5.49 16.15 0.86
C SER A 120 -4.87 16.06 -0.53
N ASP A 121 -3.56 15.79 -0.60
CA ASP A 121 -2.85 15.35 -1.82
C ASP A 121 -2.92 13.82 -2.03
N HIS A 122 -3.51 13.08 -1.09
CA HIS A 122 -3.80 11.65 -1.22
C HIS A 122 -5.27 11.37 -1.55
N VAL A 123 -5.54 10.28 -2.27
CA VAL A 123 -6.88 9.69 -2.45
C VAL A 123 -7.06 8.47 -1.55
N PRO A 124 -8.28 8.18 -1.06
CA PRO A 124 -8.51 7.10 -0.11
C PRO A 124 -8.43 5.71 -0.76
N LEU A 125 -7.93 4.73 -0.01
CA LEU A 125 -8.18 3.32 -0.26
C LEU A 125 -9.48 2.90 0.44
N ILE A 126 -10.46 2.40 -0.31
CA ILE A 126 -11.79 2.05 0.18
C ILE A 126 -11.95 0.54 0.10
N PHE A 127 -12.34 -0.12 1.19
CA PHE A 127 -12.46 -1.57 1.22
C PHE A 127 -13.44 -2.07 2.28
N GLU A 128 -13.97 -3.28 2.07
CA GLU A 128 -14.81 -3.99 3.02
C GLU A 128 -14.12 -5.27 3.50
N ILE A 129 -14.39 -5.64 4.75
CA ILE A 129 -13.80 -6.80 5.41
C ILE A 129 -14.92 -7.76 5.80
N ASP A 130 -14.73 -9.06 5.56
CA ASP A 130 -15.58 -10.11 6.13
C ASP A 130 -15.11 -10.47 7.55
N ILE A 131 -15.99 -10.32 8.56
CA ILE A 131 -15.67 -10.47 9.99
C ILE A 131 -16.66 -11.42 10.67
#